data_AF-A0A087VV89-F1
#
_entry.id   AF-A0A087VV89-F1
#
_cell.length_a   1.000
_cell.length_b   1.000
_cell.length_c   1.000
_cell.angle_alpha   90.00
_cell.angle_beta   90.00
_cell.angle_gamma   90.00
#
_symmetry.space_group_name_H-M   'P 1'
#
loop_
_entity.id
_entity.type
_entity.pdbx_description
1 polymer ?
#
loop_
_entity_poly.entity_id
_entity_poly.type
_entity_poly.pdbx_seq_one_letter_code
_entity_poly.pdbx_strand_id
1 'polypeptide(L)'
;MTEHNRRDVETTSGKADRSSVSSASSTTIPTAEQRRLAHLDGPESSNPASAHPEATIAESEYSLADIERKKARPIRWVIFALAILLAIILPYGYGRSLAINHTQGVLHYASVMDPRGIALIAWMVTVLAFMGIGMSIIESQSWFWRVVFVLGLAAEQLIAGLCLLKMNFWYGTFVIYQHQAVLANAANLGIIAAGLGVAVFAILFVAILVCVKKDSPWNALTHSWSALSMFFIIELVAIAVVLFGGIITAV
;
A
#
# COMPACT_ATOMS: atom_id res chain seq x y z
N MET A 1 -18.53 -31.19 -46.75
CA MET A 1 -18.31 -30.91 -48.19
C MET A 1 -17.33 -29.75 -48.27
N THR A 2 -16.21 -29.93 -48.97
CA THR A 2 -15.17 -28.92 -49.33
C THR A 2 -14.60 -28.02 -48.24
N GLU A 3 -13.33 -28.26 -47.89
CA GLU A 3 -12.40 -27.27 -47.34
C GLU A 3 -11.81 -26.39 -48.47
N HIS A 4 -11.53 -25.11 -48.21
CA HIS A 4 -10.40 -24.37 -48.80
C HIS A 4 -10.29 -22.95 -48.18
N ASN A 5 -9.14 -22.27 -48.09
CA ASN A 5 -7.74 -22.63 -47.82
C ASN A 5 -6.98 -21.29 -47.55
N ARG A 6 -5.81 -21.33 -46.89
CA ARG A 6 -4.85 -20.23 -46.96
C ARG A 6 -4.35 -20.04 -48.40
N ARG A 7 -3.82 -18.86 -48.69
CA ARG A 7 -2.87 -18.66 -49.80
C ARG A 7 -1.66 -17.92 -49.29
N ASP A 8 -0.60 -18.68 -49.08
CA ASP A 8 0.75 -18.17 -48.98
C ASP A 8 1.43 -18.20 -50.38
N VAL A 9 2.43 -17.33 -50.51
CA VAL A 9 3.41 -17.10 -51.59
C VAL A 9 3.85 -18.36 -52.36
N GLU A 10 4.03 -18.27 -53.71
CA GLU A 10 5.36 -18.31 -54.39
C GLU A 10 5.34 -18.15 -55.95
N THR A 11 6.41 -17.54 -56.51
CA THR A 11 6.97 -17.59 -57.91
C THR A 11 6.04 -17.30 -59.14
N THR A 12 6.49 -17.03 -60.39
CA THR A 12 7.82 -17.11 -61.08
C THR A 12 7.96 -16.13 -62.28
N SER A 13 9.22 -15.84 -62.69
CA SER A 13 9.73 -15.73 -64.09
C SER A 13 9.67 -14.44 -64.94
N GLY A 14 10.86 -14.02 -65.43
CA GLY A 14 11.09 -13.45 -66.78
C GLY A 14 11.79 -12.06 -66.87
N LYS A 15 12.59 -11.71 -67.90
CA LYS A 15 13.36 -12.48 -68.92
C LYS A 15 14.31 -11.54 -69.74
N ALA A 16 15.60 -11.93 -69.91
CA ALA A 16 16.63 -11.33 -70.81
C ALA A 16 17.00 -9.84 -70.53
N ASP A 17 18.10 -9.24 -71.00
CA ASP A 17 19.22 -9.60 -71.92
C ASP A 17 20.49 -8.81 -71.43
N ARG A 18 21.73 -8.82 -71.93
CA ARG A 18 22.44 -9.37 -73.12
C ARG A 18 23.95 -9.60 -72.77
N SER A 19 24.74 -10.24 -73.64
CA SER A 19 26.15 -10.61 -73.47
C SER A 19 27.21 -9.67 -74.10
N SER A 20 28.42 -9.67 -73.53
CA SER A 20 29.72 -9.43 -74.21
C SER A 20 30.85 -10.14 -73.43
N VAL A 21 32.04 -10.33 -74.04
CA VAL A 21 33.04 -11.36 -73.64
C VAL A 21 34.48 -10.84 -73.76
N SER A 22 35.43 -11.49 -73.05
CA SER A 22 36.91 -11.49 -73.25
C SER A 22 37.72 -10.44 -72.44
N SER A 23 38.95 -10.68 -71.92
CA SER A 23 39.70 -11.91 -71.56
C SER A 23 40.94 -11.58 -70.69
N ALA A 24 41.45 -12.59 -69.96
CA ALA A 24 42.85 -12.81 -69.55
C ALA A 24 43.69 -11.71 -68.83
N SER A 25 43.81 -11.87 -67.50
CA SER A 25 45.07 -12.05 -66.74
C SER A 25 46.32 -11.18 -67.04
N SER A 26 46.73 -10.38 -66.05
CA SER A 26 48.14 -10.22 -65.68
C SER A 26 48.31 -9.82 -64.20
N THR A 27 49.13 -10.58 -63.45
CA THR A 27 49.44 -10.29 -62.04
C THR A 27 50.76 -9.54 -61.93
N THR A 28 50.72 -8.28 -61.51
CA THR A 28 51.92 -7.47 -61.28
C THR A 28 52.14 -7.26 -59.78
N ILE A 29 53.22 -7.82 -59.23
CA ILE A 29 53.64 -7.62 -57.84
C ILE A 29 54.43 -6.31 -57.75
N PRO A 30 54.06 -5.33 -56.89
CA PRO A 30 54.79 -4.07 -56.77
C PRO A 30 56.16 -4.24 -56.11
N THR A 31 57.19 -3.67 -56.73
CA THR A 31 58.60 -3.81 -56.35
C THR A 31 58.91 -3.13 -54.99
N ALA A 32 59.87 -3.68 -54.25
CA ALA A 32 60.23 -3.26 -52.88
C ALA A 32 60.59 -1.77 -52.71
N GLU A 33 60.96 -1.09 -53.80
CA GLU A 33 61.30 0.35 -53.82
C GLU A 33 60.08 1.24 -53.56
N GLN A 34 58.93 0.92 -54.16
CA GLN A 34 57.66 1.64 -53.91
C GLN A 34 57.22 1.51 -52.44
N ARG A 35 57.54 0.38 -51.78
CA ARG A 35 57.23 0.16 -50.36
C ARG A 35 58.12 0.97 -49.40
N ARG A 36 59.26 1.51 -49.85
CA ARG A 36 60.11 2.39 -49.02
C ARG A 36 59.69 3.86 -49.08
N LEU A 37 59.25 4.35 -50.24
CA LEU A 37 58.87 5.77 -50.40
C LEU A 37 57.53 6.13 -49.75
N ALA A 38 56.64 5.15 -49.54
CA ALA A 38 55.36 5.35 -48.83
C ALA A 38 55.48 5.37 -47.29
N HIS A 39 56.69 5.42 -46.72
CA HIS A 39 56.94 5.28 -45.28
C HIS A 39 57.54 6.53 -44.61
N LEU A 40 57.76 7.63 -45.35
CA LEU A 40 58.56 8.78 -44.89
C LEU A 40 57.89 10.15 -45.08
N ASP A 41 56.56 10.21 -45.08
CA ASP A 41 55.83 11.47 -44.95
C ASP A 41 54.57 11.28 -44.08
N GLY A 42 54.53 11.97 -42.92
CA GLY A 42 53.54 11.74 -41.87
C GLY A 42 53.97 12.24 -40.48
N PRO A 43 53.85 13.55 -40.20
CA PRO A 43 54.18 14.12 -38.90
C PRO A 43 53.06 13.94 -37.84
N GLU A 44 53.50 13.95 -36.58
CA GLU A 44 52.72 14.05 -35.32
C GLU A 44 51.60 13.02 -35.03
N SER A 45 51.94 12.10 -34.12
CA SER A 45 50.99 11.34 -33.32
C SER A 45 50.17 12.24 -32.38
N SER A 46 48.94 12.58 -32.78
CA SER A 46 47.93 13.10 -31.85
C SER A 46 47.15 11.94 -31.22
N ASN A 47 47.01 11.97 -29.89
CA ASN A 47 46.46 10.86 -29.10
C ASN A 47 44.92 10.86 -29.19
N PRO A 48 44.23 9.72 -29.48
CA PRO A 48 42.78 9.70 -29.68
C PRO A 48 41.99 9.74 -28.35
N ALA A 49 42.20 10.80 -27.57
CA ALA A 49 41.73 10.93 -26.18
C ALA A 49 41.03 12.26 -25.86
N SER A 50 40.95 13.20 -26.80
CA SER A 50 40.33 14.54 -26.60
C SER A 50 39.33 14.93 -27.70
N ALA A 51 38.70 13.96 -28.36
CA ALA A 51 37.42 14.21 -29.02
C ALA A 51 36.33 14.18 -27.95
N HIS A 52 35.95 15.34 -27.42
CA HIS A 52 34.67 15.44 -26.70
C HIS A 52 33.56 15.12 -27.71
N PRO A 53 32.75 14.07 -27.50
CA PRO A 53 31.59 13.84 -28.35
C PRO A 53 30.66 15.03 -28.15
N GLU A 54 30.36 15.76 -29.22
CA GLU A 54 29.31 16.78 -29.16
C GLU A 54 28.02 16.03 -28.81
N ALA A 55 27.50 16.34 -27.61
CA ALA A 55 26.58 15.45 -26.93
C ALA A 55 25.19 15.56 -27.55
N THR A 56 24.97 14.79 -28.63
CA THR A 56 23.65 14.47 -29.18
C THR A 56 22.90 13.59 -28.18
N ILE A 57 22.54 14.19 -27.04
CA ILE A 57 21.50 13.72 -26.14
C ILE A 57 20.22 13.79 -26.96
N ALA A 58 19.82 12.66 -27.52
CA ALA A 58 18.49 12.53 -28.11
C ALA A 58 17.47 12.93 -27.02
N GLU A 59 16.50 13.78 -27.38
CA GLU A 59 15.49 14.36 -26.47
C GLU A 59 14.62 13.26 -25.82
N SER A 60 15.19 12.64 -24.79
CA SER A 60 14.69 11.50 -24.05
C SER A 60 14.59 11.80 -22.55
N GLU A 61 15.11 12.95 -22.12
CA GLU A 61 14.99 13.50 -20.77
C GLU A 61 13.60 14.10 -20.50
N TYR A 62 12.55 13.31 -20.74
CA TYR A 62 11.37 13.44 -19.88
C TYR A 62 11.79 13.01 -18.48
N SER A 63 12.26 13.99 -17.70
CA SER A 63 12.82 13.79 -16.36
C SER A 63 11.97 12.83 -15.54
N LEU A 64 12.61 11.80 -14.99
CA LEU A 64 11.95 10.75 -14.21
C LEU A 64 11.12 11.34 -13.06
N ALA A 65 11.60 12.44 -12.46
CA ALA A 65 10.89 13.20 -11.44
C ALA A 65 9.63 13.93 -11.96
N ASP A 66 9.61 14.44 -13.19
CA ASP A 66 8.42 15.09 -13.77
C ASP A 66 7.42 14.06 -14.35
N ILE A 67 7.90 12.90 -14.81
CA ILE A 67 7.05 11.72 -15.06
C ILE A 67 6.36 11.31 -13.75
N GLU A 68 7.09 11.14 -12.65
CA GLU A 68 6.49 10.81 -11.34
C GLU A 68 5.54 11.90 -10.85
N ARG A 69 5.87 13.18 -11.05
CA ARG A 69 4.99 14.31 -10.72
C ARG A 69 3.67 14.30 -11.49
N LYS A 70 3.67 13.89 -12.77
CA LYS A 70 2.44 13.66 -13.57
C LYS A 70 1.72 12.34 -13.25
N LYS A 71 2.45 11.33 -12.75
CA LYS A 71 1.92 9.99 -12.45
C LYS A 71 1.36 9.89 -11.02
N ALA A 72 1.80 10.77 -10.12
CA ALA A 72 1.11 11.06 -8.88
C ALA A 72 -0.36 11.42 -9.21
N ARG A 73 -1.31 10.75 -8.53
CA ARG A 73 -2.74 10.99 -8.69
C ARG A 73 -3.26 11.75 -7.45
N PRO A 74 -2.93 13.05 -7.27
CA PRO A 74 -3.21 13.78 -6.04
C PRO A 74 -4.70 13.76 -5.71
N ILE A 75 -5.57 13.85 -6.73
CA ILE A 75 -7.03 13.77 -6.57
C ILE A 75 -7.51 12.48 -5.89
N ARG A 76 -6.82 11.34 -6.06
CA ARG A 76 -7.16 10.09 -5.34
C ARG A 76 -6.83 10.17 -3.85
N TRP A 77 -5.73 10.83 -3.49
CA TRP A 77 -5.37 11.07 -2.09
C TRP A 77 -6.27 12.14 -1.45
N VAL A 78 -6.67 13.18 -2.19
CA VAL A 78 -7.67 14.17 -1.74
C VAL A 78 -9.03 13.50 -1.50
N ILE A 79 -9.51 12.66 -2.43
CA ILE A 79 -10.75 11.89 -2.26
C ILE A 79 -10.66 10.95 -1.04
N PHE A 80 -9.52 10.29 -0.84
CA PHE A 80 -9.32 9.41 0.33
C PHE A 80 -9.28 10.18 1.65
N ALA A 81 -8.58 11.32 1.71
CA ALA A 81 -8.55 12.19 2.89
C ALA A 81 -9.94 12.78 3.20
N LEU A 82 -10.69 13.19 2.18
CA LEU A 82 -12.07 13.65 2.34
C LEU A 82 -12.99 12.51 2.82
N ALA A 83 -12.82 11.28 2.32
CA ALA A 83 -13.58 10.12 2.78
C ALA A 83 -13.28 9.78 4.24
N ILE A 84 -12.01 9.86 4.68
CA ILE A 84 -11.62 9.72 6.11
C ILE A 84 -12.30 10.81 6.96
N LEU A 85 -12.24 12.08 6.53
CA LEU A 85 -12.84 13.20 7.26
C LEU A 85 -14.36 13.04 7.41
N LEU A 86 -15.05 12.61 6.35
CA LEU A 86 -16.48 12.31 6.37
C LEU A 86 -16.81 11.09 7.26
N ALA A 87 -15.98 10.04 7.23
CA ALA A 87 -16.11 8.85 8.07
C ALA A 87 -15.84 9.10 9.56
N ILE A 88 -15.15 10.18 9.91
CA ILE A 88 -15.03 10.63 11.31
C ILE A 88 -16.26 11.48 11.69
N ILE A 89 -16.56 12.54 10.92
CA ILE A 89 -17.54 13.55 11.34
C ILE A 89 -18.99 13.00 11.31
N LEU A 90 -19.40 12.39 10.19
CA LEU A 90 -20.81 12.03 9.99
C LEU A 90 -21.26 10.88 10.91
N PRO A 91 -20.52 9.76 11.04
CA PRO A 91 -20.95 8.64 11.88
C PRO A 91 -20.91 8.96 13.37
N TYR A 92 -19.89 9.69 13.85
CA TYR A 92 -19.84 10.13 15.25
C TYR A 92 -20.99 11.09 15.57
N GLY A 93 -21.23 12.09 14.73
CA GLY A 93 -22.34 13.03 14.90
C GLY A 93 -23.72 12.33 14.89
N TYR A 94 -23.91 11.37 13.98
CA TYR A 94 -25.15 10.60 13.88
C TYR A 94 -25.34 9.65 15.08
N GLY A 95 -24.32 8.89 15.46
CA GLY A 95 -24.37 8.01 16.64
C GLY A 95 -24.63 8.78 17.94
N ARG A 96 -23.99 9.94 18.10
CA ARG A 96 -24.25 10.85 19.23
C ARG A 96 -25.67 11.40 19.23
N SER A 97 -26.23 11.72 18.06
CA SER A 97 -27.63 12.15 17.93
C SER A 97 -28.61 11.03 18.28
N LEU A 98 -28.34 9.78 17.88
CA LEU A 98 -29.14 8.62 18.28
C LEU A 98 -29.07 8.37 19.80
N ALA A 99 -27.88 8.46 20.40
CA ALA A 99 -27.70 8.29 21.84
C ALA A 99 -28.52 9.28 22.67
N ILE A 100 -28.57 10.55 22.25
CA ILE A 100 -29.25 11.64 22.96
C ILE A 100 -30.76 11.67 22.67
N ASN A 101 -31.16 11.53 21.40
CA ASN A 101 -32.55 11.77 20.98
C ASN A 101 -33.39 10.48 20.86
N HIS A 102 -32.76 9.31 20.73
CA HIS A 102 -33.42 8.03 20.46
C HIS A 102 -32.91 6.91 21.38
N THR A 103 -32.50 7.26 22.61
CA THR A 103 -31.84 6.37 23.58
C THR A 103 -32.58 5.05 23.80
N GLN A 104 -33.92 5.07 23.84
CA GLN A 104 -34.75 3.88 24.02
C GLN A 104 -34.64 2.89 22.84
N GLY A 105 -34.52 3.39 21.61
CA GLY A 105 -34.32 2.55 20.42
C GLY A 105 -32.93 1.94 20.38
N VAL A 106 -31.89 2.72 20.71
CA VAL A 106 -30.51 2.21 20.84
C VAL A 106 -30.45 1.13 21.92
N LEU A 107 -31.07 1.38 23.08
CA LEU A 107 -31.09 0.46 24.21
C LEU A 107 -31.86 -0.83 23.88
N HIS A 108 -32.98 -0.77 23.15
CA HIS A 108 -33.72 -1.96 22.75
C HIS A 108 -32.82 -2.97 22.01
N TYR A 109 -32.10 -2.52 20.97
CA TYR A 109 -31.18 -3.40 20.24
C TYR A 109 -29.96 -3.81 21.08
N ALA A 110 -29.42 -2.92 21.91
CA ALA A 110 -28.27 -3.22 22.76
C ALA A 110 -28.60 -4.27 23.85
N SER A 111 -29.79 -4.20 24.45
CA SER A 111 -30.25 -5.07 25.54
C SER A 111 -30.43 -6.55 25.18
N VAL A 112 -30.43 -6.88 23.88
CA VAL A 112 -30.42 -8.26 23.38
C VAL A 112 -29.03 -8.91 23.51
N MET A 113 -27.97 -8.11 23.72
CA MET A 113 -26.58 -8.55 23.80
C MET A 113 -26.02 -8.39 25.22
N ASP A 114 -25.30 -9.40 25.70
CA ASP A 114 -24.48 -9.30 26.91
C ASP A 114 -23.38 -8.23 26.71
N PRO A 115 -23.04 -7.41 27.74
CA PRO A 115 -22.00 -6.39 27.63
C PRO A 115 -20.64 -6.92 27.15
N ARG A 116 -20.29 -8.19 27.40
CA ARG A 116 -19.07 -8.82 26.84
C ARG A 116 -19.14 -8.96 25.32
N GLY A 117 -20.31 -9.29 24.78
CA GLY A 117 -20.54 -9.32 23.33
C GLY A 117 -20.43 -7.93 22.70
N ILE A 118 -20.97 -6.91 23.39
CA ILE A 118 -20.87 -5.51 22.96
C ILE A 118 -19.40 -5.04 22.95
N ALA A 119 -18.63 -5.35 24.00
CA ALA A 119 -17.20 -5.06 24.05
C ALA A 119 -16.41 -5.76 22.93
N LEU A 120 -16.72 -7.04 22.67
CA LEU A 120 -16.10 -7.82 21.60
C LEU A 120 -16.40 -7.25 20.22
N ILE A 121 -17.64 -6.79 19.95
CA ILE A 121 -18.02 -6.15 18.69
C ILE A 121 -17.26 -4.82 18.51
N ALA A 122 -17.22 -3.98 19.55
CA ALA A 122 -16.53 -2.70 19.50
C ALA A 122 -15.01 -2.88 19.28
N TRP A 123 -14.39 -3.85 19.96
CA TRP A 123 -13.00 -4.25 19.73
C TRP A 123 -12.78 -4.78 18.31
N MET A 124 -13.60 -5.70 17.81
CA MET A 124 -13.48 -6.26 16.44
C MET A 124 -13.52 -5.16 15.37
N VAL A 125 -14.42 -4.18 15.49
CA VAL A 125 -14.52 -3.06 14.55
C VAL A 125 -13.29 -2.15 14.62
N THR A 126 -12.80 -1.87 15.82
CA THR A 126 -11.61 -1.03 16.05
C THR A 126 -10.34 -1.71 15.51
N VAL A 127 -10.16 -3.02 15.79
CA VAL A 127 -9.05 -3.82 15.24
C VAL A 127 -9.13 -3.91 13.72
N LEU A 128 -10.32 -4.02 13.13
CA LEU A 128 -10.49 -3.99 11.67
C LEU A 128 -10.12 -2.64 11.06
N ALA A 129 -10.38 -1.52 11.76
CA ALA A 129 -9.93 -0.20 11.32
C ALA A 129 -8.39 -0.07 11.39
N PHE A 130 -7.75 -0.47 12.49
CA PHE A 130 -6.29 -0.44 12.64
C PHE A 130 -5.57 -1.41 11.69
N MET A 131 -6.12 -2.61 11.48
CA MET A 131 -5.66 -3.54 10.44
C MET A 131 -5.82 -2.91 9.04
N GLY A 132 -6.97 -2.28 8.78
CA GLY A 132 -7.27 -1.63 7.50
C GLY A 132 -6.25 -0.55 7.14
N ILE A 133 -5.95 0.38 8.05
CA ILE A 133 -4.95 1.42 7.80
C ILE A 133 -3.54 0.81 7.63
N GLY A 134 -3.13 -0.14 8.48
CA GLY A 134 -1.83 -0.81 8.37
C GLY A 134 -1.65 -1.53 7.03
N MET A 135 -2.64 -2.32 6.62
CA MET A 135 -2.63 -3.00 5.33
C MET A 135 -2.75 -2.01 4.15
N SER A 136 -3.41 -0.86 4.30
CA SER A 136 -3.46 0.18 3.26
C SER A 136 -2.11 0.90 3.04
N ILE A 137 -1.18 0.80 3.99
CA ILE A 137 0.20 1.26 3.85
C ILE A 137 1.05 0.16 3.19
N ILE A 138 0.95 -1.09 3.67
CA ILE A 138 1.70 -2.25 3.15
C ILE A 138 1.34 -2.52 1.68
N GLU A 139 0.06 -2.63 1.36
CA GLU A 139 -0.45 -2.86 0.00
C GLU A 139 -0.98 -1.56 -0.62
N SER A 140 -0.15 -0.50 -0.59
CA SER A 140 -0.54 0.86 -0.99
C SER A 140 -1.14 1.03 -2.39
N GLN A 141 -0.94 0.07 -3.30
CA GLN A 141 -1.55 0.05 -4.63
C GLN A 141 -3.02 -0.40 -4.65
N SER A 142 -3.46 -1.24 -3.70
CA SER A 142 -4.84 -1.71 -3.68
C SER A 142 -5.77 -0.66 -3.07
N TRP A 143 -7.00 -0.59 -3.58
CA TRP A 143 -8.04 0.25 -2.99
C TRP A 143 -8.87 -0.52 -1.96
N PHE A 144 -8.73 -1.84 -1.90
CA PHE A 144 -9.47 -2.72 -0.99
C PHE A 144 -9.25 -2.34 0.48
N TRP A 145 -8.00 -2.32 0.97
CA TRP A 145 -7.71 -1.97 2.37
C TRP A 145 -8.05 -0.52 2.71
N ARG A 146 -8.03 0.38 1.73
CA ARG A 146 -8.48 1.78 1.90
C ARG A 146 -10.00 1.85 2.12
N VAL A 147 -10.79 1.03 1.44
CA VAL A 147 -12.24 0.90 1.67
C VAL A 147 -12.53 0.20 2.99
N VAL A 148 -11.83 -0.90 3.30
CA VAL A 148 -11.96 -1.61 4.59
C VAL A 148 -11.64 -0.66 5.75
N PHE A 149 -10.59 0.15 5.64
CA PHE A 149 -10.27 1.18 6.63
C PHE A 149 -11.37 2.23 6.76
N VAL A 150 -11.84 2.83 5.66
CA VAL A 150 -12.87 3.89 5.71
C VAL A 150 -14.21 3.36 6.25
N LEU A 151 -14.59 2.12 5.94
CA LEU A 151 -15.79 1.47 6.48
C LEU A 151 -15.62 1.07 7.95
N GLY A 152 -14.47 0.51 8.32
CA GLY A 152 -14.13 0.17 9.71
C GLY A 152 -14.11 1.41 10.60
N LEU A 153 -13.45 2.47 10.14
CA LEU A 153 -13.42 3.78 10.80
C LEU A 153 -14.84 4.37 10.92
N ALA A 154 -15.65 4.34 9.86
CA ALA A 154 -17.03 4.83 9.94
C ALA A 154 -17.88 4.05 10.96
N ALA A 155 -17.69 2.74 11.06
CA ALA A 155 -18.37 1.90 12.06
C ALA A 155 -17.84 2.15 13.48
N GLU A 156 -16.53 2.27 13.66
CA GLU A 156 -15.88 2.61 14.94
C GLU A 156 -16.39 3.97 15.46
N GLN A 157 -16.41 4.98 14.59
CA GLN A 157 -16.84 6.33 14.93
C GLN A 157 -18.35 6.40 15.19
N LEU A 158 -19.17 5.55 14.54
CA LEU A 158 -20.58 5.35 14.90
C LEU A 158 -20.74 4.78 16.31
N ILE A 159 -19.99 3.73 16.65
CA ILE A 159 -20.01 3.11 17.99
C ILE A 159 -19.52 4.10 19.04
N ALA A 160 -18.40 4.80 18.79
CA ALA A 160 -17.87 5.86 19.65
C ALA A 160 -18.87 7.01 19.85
N GLY A 161 -19.66 7.36 18.82
CA GLY A 161 -20.76 8.32 18.90
C GLY A 161 -21.91 7.82 19.80
N LEU A 162 -22.38 6.59 19.56
CA LEU A 162 -23.45 5.96 20.34
C LEU A 162 -23.07 5.81 21.81
N CYS A 163 -21.83 5.40 22.09
CA CYS A 163 -21.33 5.14 23.44
C CYS A 163 -20.68 6.37 24.09
N LEU A 164 -20.77 7.54 23.43
CA LEU A 164 -20.34 8.85 23.94
C LEU A 164 -18.85 8.87 24.38
N LEU A 165 -18.01 8.17 23.61
CA LEU A 165 -16.61 7.87 23.94
C LEU A 165 -15.84 9.14 24.35
N LYS A 166 -15.24 9.07 25.54
CA LYS A 166 -14.42 10.10 26.17
C LYS A 166 -13.52 9.40 27.19
N MET A 167 -12.30 9.88 27.46
CA MET A 167 -11.42 9.21 28.44
C MET A 167 -12.05 9.09 29.85
N ASN A 168 -12.97 9.99 30.20
CA ASN A 168 -13.76 9.95 31.44
C ASN A 168 -15.22 9.53 31.16
N PHE A 169 -15.45 8.54 30.28
CA PHE A 169 -16.79 8.16 29.79
C PHE A 169 -17.77 7.77 30.91
N TRP A 170 -17.28 7.16 31.99
CA TRP A 170 -17.99 6.69 33.19
C TRP A 170 -19.11 7.62 33.69
N TYR A 171 -18.90 8.93 33.70
CA TYR A 171 -19.91 9.92 34.09
C TYR A 171 -20.75 10.44 32.91
N GLY A 172 -20.22 10.40 31.69
CA GLY A 172 -20.88 10.90 30.48
C GLY A 172 -21.93 9.95 29.91
N THR A 173 -21.70 8.63 30.01
CA THR A 173 -22.67 7.60 29.62
C THR A 173 -23.81 7.50 30.64
N PHE A 174 -23.50 7.57 31.94
CA PHE A 174 -24.49 7.46 33.02
C PHE A 174 -25.59 8.52 32.92
N VAL A 175 -25.27 9.78 32.58
CA VAL A 175 -26.29 10.84 32.46
C VAL A 175 -27.35 10.53 31.39
N ILE A 176 -27.01 9.78 30.33
CA ILE A 176 -27.90 9.49 29.20
C ILE A 176 -28.50 8.08 29.26
N TYR A 177 -27.68 7.07 29.55
CA TYR A 177 -28.11 5.66 29.62
C TYR A 177 -28.50 5.18 31.03
N GLN A 178 -28.26 5.99 32.07
CA GLN A 178 -28.64 5.71 33.46
C GLN A 178 -28.16 4.33 33.91
N HIS A 179 -29.01 3.50 34.52
CA HIS A 179 -28.67 2.13 34.95
C HIS A 179 -28.20 1.19 33.83
N GLN A 180 -28.44 1.54 32.56
CA GLN A 180 -28.00 0.75 31.39
C GLN A 180 -26.67 1.24 30.79
N ALA A 181 -25.99 2.19 31.45
CA ALA A 181 -24.70 2.71 31.00
C ALA A 181 -23.61 1.63 30.87
N VAL A 182 -23.72 0.51 31.59
CA VAL A 182 -22.82 -0.66 31.51
C VAL A 182 -22.63 -1.12 30.06
N LEU A 183 -23.69 -1.11 29.24
CA LEU A 183 -23.63 -1.53 27.83
C LEU A 183 -22.75 -0.58 26.99
N ALA A 184 -22.91 0.74 27.18
CA ALA A 184 -22.08 1.74 26.52
C ALA A 184 -20.64 1.76 27.06
N ASN A 185 -20.48 1.51 28.37
CA ASN A 185 -19.18 1.42 29.03
C ASN A 185 -18.38 0.21 28.52
N ALA A 186 -19.03 -0.94 28.31
CA ALA A 186 -18.40 -2.12 27.74
C ALA A 186 -17.94 -1.92 26.28
N ALA A 187 -18.73 -1.23 25.45
CA ALA A 187 -18.28 -0.82 24.12
C ALA A 187 -17.04 0.09 24.17
N ASN A 188 -17.06 1.11 25.05
CA ASN A 188 -15.93 2.02 25.25
C ASN A 188 -14.67 1.26 25.72
N LEU A 189 -14.81 0.27 26.61
CA LEU A 189 -13.71 -0.61 27.01
C LEU A 189 -13.16 -1.44 25.83
N GLY A 190 -14.01 -1.92 24.91
CA GLY A 190 -13.56 -2.63 23.71
C GLY A 190 -12.70 -1.76 22.78
N ILE A 191 -13.11 -0.51 22.54
CA ILE A 191 -12.33 0.46 21.76
C ILE A 191 -11.01 0.79 22.45
N ILE A 192 -11.04 1.03 23.77
CA ILE A 192 -9.85 1.34 24.56
C ILE A 192 -8.88 0.15 24.61
N ALA A 193 -9.38 -1.08 24.70
CA ALA A 193 -8.56 -2.29 24.64
C ALA A 193 -7.78 -2.40 23.32
N ALA A 194 -8.44 -2.15 22.18
CA ALA A 194 -7.78 -2.12 20.88
C ALA A 194 -6.77 -0.96 20.77
N GLY A 195 -7.12 0.24 21.24
CA GLY A 195 -6.18 1.36 21.28
C GLY A 195 -4.92 1.08 22.12
N LEU A 196 -5.05 0.35 23.22
CA LEU A 196 -3.93 -0.10 24.05
C LEU A 196 -3.15 -1.27 23.42
N GLY A 197 -3.82 -2.22 22.76
CA GLY A 197 -3.18 -3.32 22.03
C GLY A 197 -2.30 -2.79 20.89
N VAL A 198 -2.82 -1.88 20.07
CA VAL A 198 -2.08 -1.14 19.04
C VAL A 198 -0.89 -0.40 19.64
N ALA A 199 -1.04 0.28 20.78
CA ALA A 199 0.05 1.00 21.42
C ALA A 199 1.17 0.06 21.92
N VAL A 200 0.81 -1.06 22.55
CA VAL A 200 1.77 -2.10 22.98
C VAL A 200 2.47 -2.74 21.78
N PHE A 201 1.72 -3.06 20.71
CA PHE A 201 2.30 -3.56 19.46
C PHE A 201 3.29 -2.56 18.86
N ALA A 202 2.92 -1.27 18.75
CA ALA A 202 3.79 -0.24 18.19
C ALA A 202 5.10 -0.08 18.99
N ILE A 203 5.02 -0.08 20.33
CA ILE A 203 6.19 -0.01 21.20
C ILE A 203 7.10 -1.23 21.00
N LEU A 204 6.54 -2.45 21.01
CA LEU A 204 7.32 -3.68 20.83
C LEU A 204 7.91 -3.79 19.42
N PHE A 205 7.17 -3.41 18.39
CA PHE A 205 7.62 -3.43 16.99
C PHE A 205 8.77 -2.45 16.76
N VAL A 206 8.69 -1.23 17.30
CA VAL A 206 9.79 -0.25 17.26
C VAL A 206 10.98 -0.73 18.09
N ALA A 207 10.75 -1.32 19.27
CA ALA A 207 11.83 -1.87 20.10
C ALA A 207 12.58 -3.01 19.38
N ILE A 208 11.88 -3.89 18.64
CA ILE A 208 12.52 -4.89 17.78
C ILE A 208 13.32 -4.22 16.67
N LEU A 209 12.74 -3.25 15.95
CA LEU A 209 13.42 -2.56 14.85
C LEU A 209 14.72 -1.83 15.26
N VAL A 210 14.79 -1.32 16.49
CA VAL A 210 15.92 -0.58 17.04
C VAL A 210 16.94 -1.48 17.74
N CYS A 211 16.50 -2.43 18.56
CA CYS A 211 17.38 -3.20 19.45
C CYS A 211 17.84 -4.56 18.88
N VAL A 212 17.16 -5.10 17.86
CA VAL A 212 17.44 -6.44 17.32
C VAL A 212 18.31 -6.36 16.06
N LYS A 213 19.42 -7.09 16.06
CA LYS A 213 20.30 -7.26 14.88
C LYS A 213 19.54 -7.94 13.75
N LYS A 214 19.76 -7.51 12.50
CA LYS A 214 19.00 -7.98 11.32
C LYS A 214 19.14 -9.48 11.06
N ASP A 215 20.26 -10.07 11.43
CA ASP A 215 20.56 -11.50 11.29
C ASP A 215 19.96 -12.36 12.43
N SER A 216 19.26 -11.74 13.39
CA SER A 216 18.63 -12.45 14.51
C SER A 216 17.29 -13.07 14.09
N PRO A 217 16.94 -14.29 14.56
CA PRO A 217 15.61 -14.88 14.33
C PRO A 217 14.45 -13.97 14.75
N TRP A 218 14.64 -13.11 15.76
CA TRP A 218 13.63 -12.14 16.21
C TRP A 218 13.29 -11.06 15.17
N ASN A 219 14.16 -10.79 14.18
CA ASN A 219 13.84 -9.92 13.05
C ASN A 219 12.70 -10.50 12.19
N ALA A 220 12.43 -11.81 12.23
CA ALA A 220 11.30 -12.42 11.52
C ALA A 220 9.95 -11.75 11.88
N LEU A 221 9.77 -11.31 13.14
CA LEU A 221 8.58 -10.61 13.61
C LEU A 221 8.34 -9.25 12.92
N THR A 222 9.32 -8.68 12.22
CA THR A 222 9.15 -7.43 11.48
C THR A 222 8.68 -7.63 10.03
N HIS A 223 8.66 -8.88 9.52
CA HIS A 223 8.14 -9.18 8.18
C HIS A 223 6.61 -9.23 8.19
N SER A 224 5.96 -8.72 7.15
CA SER A 224 4.54 -8.31 7.14
C SER A 224 3.55 -9.32 7.77
N TRP A 225 3.60 -10.59 7.37
CA TRP A 225 2.70 -11.63 7.89
C TRP A 225 3.00 -12.06 9.34
N SER A 226 4.26 -11.94 9.78
CA SER A 226 4.65 -12.21 11.17
C SER A 226 4.30 -11.04 12.08
N ALA A 227 4.53 -9.81 11.62
CA ALA A 227 4.10 -8.58 12.29
C ALA A 227 2.58 -8.55 12.50
N LEU A 228 1.81 -8.93 11.47
CA LEU A 228 0.35 -9.03 11.55
C LEU A 228 -0.10 -10.10 12.56
N SER A 229 0.57 -11.25 12.59
CA SER A 229 0.32 -12.30 13.59
C SER A 229 0.63 -11.82 15.02
N MET A 230 1.75 -11.11 15.21
CA MET A 230 2.15 -10.52 16.49
C MET A 230 1.14 -9.48 16.98
N PHE A 231 0.66 -8.61 16.09
CA PHE A 231 -0.42 -7.65 16.35
C PHE A 231 -1.68 -8.39 16.85
N PHE A 232 -2.17 -9.39 16.12
CA PHE A 232 -3.37 -10.14 16.53
C PHE A 232 -3.20 -10.87 17.87
N ILE A 233 -2.02 -11.40 18.20
CA ILE A 233 -1.76 -12.02 19.50
C ILE A 233 -1.88 -10.99 20.64
N ILE A 234 -1.32 -9.79 20.45
CA ILE A 234 -1.39 -8.70 21.45
C ILE A 234 -2.85 -8.22 21.61
N GLU A 235 -3.58 -8.06 20.50
CA GLU A 235 -4.99 -7.69 20.51
C GLU A 235 -5.88 -8.72 21.21
N LEU A 236 -5.68 -10.02 20.93
CA LEU A 236 -6.41 -11.11 21.58
C LEU A 236 -6.15 -11.14 23.10
N VAL A 237 -4.93 -10.82 23.54
CA VAL A 237 -4.61 -10.67 24.97
C VAL A 237 -5.30 -9.42 25.56
N ALA A 238 -5.30 -8.29 24.85
CA ALA A 238 -5.92 -7.05 25.32
C ALA A 238 -7.44 -7.21 25.53
N ILE A 239 -8.16 -7.81 24.59
CA ILE A 239 -9.60 -8.08 24.76
C ILE A 239 -9.86 -9.17 25.81
N ALA A 240 -9.02 -10.21 25.91
CA ALA A 240 -9.16 -11.22 26.96
C ALA A 240 -9.05 -10.62 28.38
N VAL A 241 -8.15 -9.66 28.59
CA VAL A 241 -8.05 -8.92 29.86
C VAL A 241 -9.34 -8.15 30.18
N VAL A 242 -9.98 -7.52 29.20
CA VAL A 242 -11.26 -6.81 29.40
C VAL A 242 -12.43 -7.77 29.64
N LEU A 243 -12.51 -8.88 28.91
CA LEU A 243 -13.63 -9.85 29.01
C LEU A 243 -13.57 -10.71 30.28
N PHE A 244 -12.37 -11.12 30.70
CA PHE A 244 -12.17 -12.08 31.80
C PHE A 244 -11.55 -11.46 33.07
N GLY A 245 -10.83 -10.34 32.97
CA GLY A 245 -10.19 -9.67 34.11
C GLY A 245 -11.13 -8.87 35.02
N GLY A 246 -12.44 -9.10 34.94
CA GLY A 246 -13.45 -8.44 35.77
C GLY A 246 -13.72 -6.95 35.44
N ILE A 247 -13.06 -6.40 34.42
CA ILE A 247 -13.12 -4.96 34.10
C ILE A 247 -14.55 -4.54 33.73
N ILE A 248 -15.24 -5.27 32.85
CA ILE A 248 -16.64 -4.99 32.46
C ILE A 248 -17.62 -5.07 33.65
N THR A 249 -17.30 -5.81 34.71
CA THR A 249 -18.13 -5.91 35.93
C THR A 249 -17.85 -4.82 36.96
N ALA A 250 -16.93 -3.89 36.68
CA ALA A 250 -16.58 -2.77 37.54
C ALA A 250 -17.04 -1.40 36.97
N VAL A 251 -17.83 -1.38 35.89
CA VAL A 251 -18.23 -0.18 35.11
C VAL A 251 -19.74 0.01 34.98
#